data_AF-A0A935LQM8-F1
#
_entry.id   AF-A0A935LQM8-F1
#
_cell.length_a   1.000
_cell.length_b   1.000
_cell.length_c   1.000
_cell.angle_alpha   90.00
_cell.angle_beta   90.00
_cell.angle_gamma   90.00
#
_symmetry.space_group_name_H-M   'P 1'
#
loop_
_entity.id
_entity.type
_entity.pdbx_description
1 polymer ?
#
loop_
_entity_poly.entity_id
_entity_poly.type
_entity_poly.pdbx_seq_one_letter_code
_entity_poly.pdbx_strand_id
1 'polypeptide(L)'
;MMRTGLAIVMAITGIAALAATPTDDAQTERRCGSANDGFPKSSLVQVVDGSTIDIRLPDDWRVFIKGDNDHWRIDQKARVTCTCESGAGGCSPVLVNGSAGCQMTTCNSCNKSGARVALPFRVDDEGIQLATSEDLKTLPRFNAQMLEVPDVRAAISGWHRAFGNDAKTGVSAGNDMVMVKIFGHIAAIESRSDVDLGKSAEIRPMAAMGLAMSEPIFVDKARVTCKCETAGSCKHESEWGVHWCDATACSSCSMDY
;
A
#
# COMPACT_ATOMS: atom_id res chain seq x y z
N MET A 1 63.02 11.59 -75.13
CA MET A 1 61.72 12.08 -74.61
C MET A 1 61.01 10.87 -74.02
N MET A 2 60.97 10.73 -72.69
CA MET A 2 59.83 11.12 -71.82
C MET A 2 58.52 10.42 -72.25
N ARG A 3 57.75 9.73 -71.40
CA ARG A 3 57.55 9.88 -69.95
C ARG A 3 56.93 8.60 -69.35
N THR A 4 57.30 8.41 -68.09
CA THR A 4 56.77 7.52 -67.05
C THR A 4 55.28 7.73 -66.77
N GLY A 5 54.58 6.65 -66.38
CA GLY A 5 53.21 6.70 -65.84
C GLY A 5 52.99 5.57 -64.83
N LEU A 6 53.10 5.92 -63.55
CA LEU A 6 52.93 5.11 -62.35
C LEU A 6 51.42 4.97 -62.04
N ALA A 7 50.92 3.78 -61.73
CA ALA A 7 49.56 3.59 -61.22
C ALA A 7 49.59 2.90 -59.84
N ILE A 8 48.91 3.56 -58.91
CA ILE A 8 48.89 3.36 -57.46
C ILE A 8 47.88 2.25 -57.12
N VAL A 9 48.32 1.26 -56.33
CA VAL A 9 47.47 0.25 -55.72
C VAL A 9 46.93 0.80 -54.40
N MET A 10 45.61 1.03 -54.32
CA MET A 10 44.93 1.34 -53.05
C MET A 10 44.50 0.04 -52.37
N ALA A 11 45.07 -0.24 -51.19
CA ALA A 11 44.61 -1.26 -50.27
C ALA A 11 43.49 -0.68 -49.39
N ILE A 12 42.29 -1.26 -49.48
CA ILE A 12 41.16 -0.94 -48.61
C ILE A 12 41.21 -1.90 -47.42
N THR A 13 41.65 -1.41 -46.27
CA THR A 13 41.55 -2.07 -44.97
C THR A 13 40.12 -1.93 -44.44
N GLY A 14 39.35 -3.01 -44.50
CA GLY A 14 38.03 -3.11 -43.87
C GLY A 14 38.16 -3.23 -42.35
N ILE A 15 37.75 -2.18 -41.63
CA ILE A 15 37.54 -2.22 -40.18
C ILE A 15 36.14 -2.82 -39.96
N ALA A 16 36.09 -4.06 -39.46
CA ALA A 16 34.86 -4.67 -38.98
C ALA A 16 34.48 -4.02 -37.64
N ALA A 17 33.51 -3.10 -37.66
CA ALA A 17 32.86 -2.63 -36.45
C ALA A 17 31.98 -3.77 -35.91
N LEU A 18 32.42 -4.41 -34.82
CA LEU A 18 31.54 -5.22 -33.99
C LEU A 18 30.50 -4.29 -33.35
N ALA A 19 29.30 -4.27 -33.90
CA ALA A 19 28.14 -3.76 -33.20
C ALA A 19 27.85 -4.72 -32.04
N ALA A 20 28.17 -4.31 -30.83
CA ALA A 20 27.68 -4.95 -29.62
C ALA A 20 26.15 -4.77 -29.60
N THR A 21 25.43 -5.81 -29.99
CA THR A 21 24.00 -5.92 -29.69
C THR A 21 23.88 -5.93 -28.17
N PRO A 22 23.16 -4.96 -27.54
CA PRO A 22 22.84 -5.09 -26.13
C PRO A 22 22.10 -6.41 -25.97
N THR A 23 22.65 -7.30 -25.15
CA THR A 23 21.96 -8.50 -24.71
C THR A 23 20.66 -8.04 -24.04
N ASP A 24 19.52 -8.50 -24.54
CA ASP A 24 18.24 -8.40 -23.86
C ASP A 24 18.42 -8.96 -22.44
N ASP A 25 18.65 -8.07 -21.48
CA ASP A 25 18.58 -8.40 -20.07
C ASP A 25 17.18 -8.93 -19.84
N ALA A 26 17.10 -10.23 -19.61
CA ALA A 26 15.88 -10.93 -19.25
C ALA A 26 15.27 -10.21 -18.06
N GLN A 27 14.30 -9.33 -18.32
CA GLN A 27 13.55 -8.64 -17.30
C GLN A 27 12.91 -9.71 -16.44
N THR A 28 13.51 -9.94 -15.28
CA THR A 28 13.12 -11.00 -14.38
C THR A 28 11.86 -10.50 -13.69
N GLU A 29 10.71 -10.77 -14.29
CA GLU A 29 9.42 -10.57 -13.64
C GLU A 29 9.41 -11.41 -12.36
N ARG A 30 9.40 -10.73 -11.21
CA ARG A 30 9.18 -11.38 -9.92
C ARG A 30 7.75 -11.09 -9.51
N ARG A 31 7.00 -12.15 -9.21
CA ARG A 31 5.71 -12.00 -8.53
C ARG A 31 5.98 -11.63 -7.08
N CYS A 32 5.22 -10.68 -6.54
CA CYS A 32 5.18 -10.47 -5.09
C CYS A 32 4.76 -11.77 -4.39
N GLY A 33 5.30 -12.00 -3.19
CA GLY A 33 4.53 -12.73 -2.19
C GLY A 33 5.30 -13.72 -1.34
N SER A 34 5.58 -13.31 -0.11
CA SER A 34 4.92 -14.01 1.00
C SER A 34 3.51 -13.43 1.19
N ALA A 35 2.58 -14.16 1.81
CA ALA A 35 1.22 -13.66 2.06
C ALA A 35 1.16 -12.38 2.93
N ASN A 36 2.29 -11.95 3.50
CA ASN A 36 2.36 -10.85 4.46
C ASN A 36 2.71 -9.50 3.82
N ASP A 37 2.98 -9.44 2.51
CA ASP A 37 3.48 -8.21 1.89
C ASP A 37 2.38 -7.19 1.57
N GLY A 38 1.11 -7.46 1.92
CA GLY A 38 -0.05 -6.57 1.73
C GLY A 38 -0.53 -6.41 0.28
N PHE A 39 0.30 -6.74 -0.71
CA PHE A 39 -0.06 -6.72 -2.14
C PHE A 39 -0.79 -7.99 -2.58
N PRO A 40 -1.73 -7.90 -3.55
CA PRO A 40 -2.33 -9.10 -4.12
C PRO A 40 -1.27 -9.95 -4.81
N LYS A 41 -1.40 -11.28 -4.73
CA LYS A 41 -0.46 -12.26 -5.33
C LYS A 41 -0.31 -12.12 -6.85
N SER A 42 -1.28 -11.48 -7.51
CA SER A 42 -1.29 -11.17 -8.94
C SER A 42 -0.60 -9.84 -9.28
N SER A 43 -0.07 -9.10 -8.29
CA SER A 43 0.76 -7.92 -8.56
C SER A 43 2.01 -8.30 -9.31
N LEU A 44 2.31 -7.53 -10.36
CA LEU A 44 3.53 -7.67 -11.12
C LEU A 44 4.56 -6.70 -10.58
N VAL A 45 5.73 -7.21 -10.21
CA VAL A 45 6.90 -6.38 -9.90
C VAL A 45 7.94 -6.60 -10.98
N GLN A 46 8.16 -5.54 -11.73
CA GLN A 46 9.13 -5.50 -12.81
C GLN A 46 10.35 -4.73 -12.30
N VAL A 47 11.49 -5.40 -12.25
CA VAL A 47 12.77 -4.73 -12.02
C VAL A 47 13.12 -4.00 -13.33
N VAL A 48 13.01 -2.68 -13.31
CA VAL A 48 13.34 -1.84 -14.48
C VAL A 48 14.86 -1.79 -14.64
N ASP A 49 15.54 -1.60 -13.52
CA ASP A 49 16.99 -1.69 -13.36
C ASP A 49 17.31 -2.13 -11.92
N GLY A 50 18.58 -2.40 -11.60
CA GLY A 50 18.98 -2.86 -10.26
C GLY A 50 18.64 -1.90 -9.10
N SER A 51 18.22 -0.67 -9.40
CA SER A 51 17.81 0.38 -8.46
C SER A 51 16.31 0.71 -8.51
N THR A 52 15.56 0.25 -9.51
CA THR A 52 14.18 0.68 -9.76
C THR A 52 13.24 -0.50 -9.94
N ILE A 53 12.12 -0.48 -9.23
CA ILE A 53 11.00 -1.40 -9.46
C ILE A 53 9.74 -0.64 -9.87
N ASP A 54 9.03 -1.23 -10.82
CA ASP A 54 7.66 -0.90 -11.16
C ASP A 54 6.73 -1.95 -10.58
N ILE A 55 5.74 -1.48 -9.83
CA ILE A 55 4.69 -2.30 -9.23
C ILE A 55 3.42 -2.01 -10.00
N ARG A 56 2.83 -3.05 -10.57
CA ARG A 56 1.54 -2.97 -11.26
C ARG A 56 0.53 -3.88 -10.58
N LEU A 57 -0.58 -3.29 -10.19
CA LEU A 57 -1.69 -4.00 -9.58
C LEU A 57 -2.66 -4.56 -10.64
N PRO A 58 -3.46 -5.58 -10.28
CA PRO A 58 -4.61 -6.00 -11.08
C PRO A 58 -5.64 -4.87 -11.26
N ASP A 59 -6.51 -5.01 -12.26
CA ASP A 59 -7.46 -3.95 -12.63
C ASP A 59 -8.48 -3.62 -11.52
N ASP A 60 -8.83 -4.60 -10.68
CA ASP A 60 -9.72 -4.46 -9.52
C ASP A 60 -9.02 -3.95 -8.26
N TRP A 61 -7.76 -3.54 -8.36
CA TRP A 61 -6.98 -3.00 -7.24
C TRP A 61 -6.51 -1.57 -7.51
N ARG A 62 -6.28 -0.83 -6.43
CA ARG A 62 -5.69 0.50 -6.39
C ARG A 62 -4.67 0.55 -5.27
N VAL A 63 -3.85 1.59 -5.26
CA VAL A 63 -2.88 1.86 -4.20
C VAL A 63 -2.86 3.35 -3.87
N PHE A 64 -2.89 3.66 -2.58
CA PHE A 64 -2.52 4.99 -2.12
C PHE A 64 -1.01 5.15 -2.16
N ILE A 65 -0.54 6.15 -2.89
CA ILE A 65 0.87 6.44 -3.07
C ILE A 65 1.16 7.81 -2.45
N LYS A 66 2.05 7.83 -1.46
CA LYS A 66 2.67 9.09 -0.98
C LYS A 66 3.91 9.36 -1.83
N GLY A 67 3.87 10.42 -2.64
CA GLY A 67 4.99 10.84 -3.49
C GLY A 67 6.07 11.60 -2.71
N ASP A 68 7.12 12.04 -3.41
CA ASP A 68 8.25 12.74 -2.80
C ASP A 68 7.94 14.14 -2.27
N ASN A 69 6.88 14.76 -2.79
CA ASN A 69 6.36 16.04 -2.34
C ASN A 69 5.35 15.90 -1.18
N ASP A 70 5.25 14.71 -0.57
CA ASP A 70 4.26 14.37 0.46
C ASP A 70 2.79 14.48 -0.01
N HIS A 71 2.55 14.55 -1.32
CA HIS A 71 1.20 14.47 -1.85
C HIS A 71 0.75 13.02 -2.03
N TRP A 72 -0.48 12.76 -1.62
CA TRP A 72 -1.16 11.50 -1.85
C TRP A 72 -1.83 11.47 -3.23
N ARG A 73 -1.79 10.31 -3.86
CA ARG A 73 -2.54 10.00 -5.08
C ARG A 73 -2.99 8.54 -5.07
N ILE A 74 -4.05 8.25 -5.81
CA ILE A 74 -4.55 6.88 -6.05
C ILE A 74 -4.14 6.47 -7.46
N ASP A 75 -3.55 5.30 -7.62
CA ASP A 75 -3.16 4.75 -8.92
C ASP A 75 -3.26 3.22 -8.92
N GLN A 76 -3.10 2.60 -10.09
CA GLN A 76 -2.88 1.16 -10.25
C GLN A 76 -1.38 0.81 -10.35
N LYS A 77 -0.52 1.84 -10.48
CA LYS A 77 0.92 1.69 -10.68
C LYS A 77 1.71 2.52 -9.68
N ALA A 78 2.72 1.90 -9.08
CA ALA A 78 3.71 2.57 -8.25
C ALA A 78 5.11 2.31 -8.79
N ARG A 79 5.98 3.31 -8.72
CA ARG A 79 7.40 3.20 -9.06
C ARG A 79 8.22 3.58 -7.85
N VAL A 80 9.25 2.79 -7.56
CA VAL A 80 10.15 3.00 -6.43
C VAL A 80 11.57 2.92 -6.98
N THR A 81 12.35 3.97 -6.75
CA THR A 81 13.77 4.01 -7.09
C THR A 81 14.60 4.19 -5.83
N CYS A 82 15.65 3.39 -5.72
CA CYS A 82 16.59 3.39 -4.61
C CYS A 82 17.99 3.67 -5.14
N THR A 83 18.54 4.81 -4.78
CA THR A 83 19.85 5.29 -5.26
C THR A 83 20.86 5.22 -4.12
N CYS A 84 21.98 4.54 -4.36
CA CYS A 84 23.09 4.56 -3.41
C CYS A 84 23.87 5.89 -3.55
N GLU A 85 23.88 6.70 -2.50
CA GLU A 85 24.55 8.01 -2.50
C GLU A 85 26.03 7.90 -2.12
N SER A 86 26.42 6.86 -1.38
CA SER A 86 27.82 6.64 -0.97
C SER A 86 28.12 5.16 -0.71
N GLY A 87 29.37 4.75 -0.97
CA GLY A 87 29.81 3.35 -0.87
C GLY A 87 29.89 2.64 -2.22
N ALA A 88 29.95 1.31 -2.21
CA ALA A 88 30.21 0.49 -3.41
C ALA A 88 28.92 0.07 -4.17
N GLY A 89 27.78 0.69 -3.90
CA GLY A 89 26.47 0.27 -4.40
C GLY A 89 25.73 -0.61 -3.38
N GLY A 90 24.76 -1.40 -3.84
CA GLY A 90 23.97 -2.27 -2.96
C GLY A 90 22.84 -1.54 -2.24
N CYS A 91 22.12 -0.68 -2.96
CA CYS A 91 20.82 -0.21 -2.51
C CYS A 91 19.75 -0.67 -3.50
N SER A 92 18.87 -1.55 -3.06
CA SER A 92 17.83 -2.13 -3.91
C SER A 92 16.46 -1.90 -3.30
N PRO A 93 15.43 -1.63 -4.13
CA PRO A 93 14.08 -1.47 -3.62
C PRO A 93 13.54 -2.80 -3.09
N VAL A 94 12.81 -2.72 -1.99
CA VAL A 94 12.15 -3.85 -1.34
C VAL A 94 10.73 -3.49 -0.98
N LEU A 95 9.86 -4.49 -0.91
CA LEU A 95 8.51 -4.35 -0.39
C LEU A 95 8.45 -5.07 0.96
N VAL A 96 8.01 -4.35 1.99
CA VAL A 96 7.86 -4.88 3.34
C VAL A 96 6.53 -4.40 3.89
N ASN A 97 5.63 -5.33 4.22
CA ASN A 97 4.33 -5.05 4.83
C ASN A 97 3.53 -3.96 4.07
N GLY A 98 3.39 -4.10 2.75
CA GLY A 98 2.71 -3.13 1.88
C GLY A 98 3.56 -1.91 1.53
N SER A 99 4.55 -1.54 2.33
CA SER A 99 5.35 -0.35 2.07
C SER A 99 6.56 -0.63 1.18
N ALA A 100 6.83 0.30 0.26
CA ALA A 100 8.06 0.30 -0.51
C ALA A 100 9.20 0.96 0.25
N GLY A 101 10.31 0.25 0.39
CA GLY A 101 11.53 0.70 1.04
C GLY A 101 12.76 0.47 0.17
N CYS A 102 13.91 0.86 0.70
CA CYS A 102 15.21 0.59 0.10
C CYS A 102 16.04 -0.23 1.09
N GLN A 103 16.49 -1.40 0.66
CA GLN A 103 17.40 -2.24 1.44
C GLN A 103 18.84 -1.92 1.06
N MET A 104 19.61 -1.54 2.07
CA MET A 104 21.05 -1.31 1.95
C MET A 104 21.81 -2.59 2.31
N THR A 105 22.80 -2.95 1.50
CA THR A 105 23.74 -4.06 1.75
C THR A 105 25.17 -3.56 1.90
N THR A 106 25.76 -3.03 0.82
CA THR A 106 27.11 -2.45 0.80
C THR A 106 27.11 -0.93 0.72
N CYS A 107 25.93 -0.34 0.65
CA CYS A 107 25.73 1.09 0.52
C CYS A 107 25.82 1.74 1.91
N ASN A 108 26.45 2.91 2.01
CA ASN A 108 26.57 3.65 3.27
C ASN A 108 25.42 4.64 3.48
N SER A 109 24.82 5.16 2.40
CA SER A 109 23.62 6.00 2.42
C SER A 109 22.76 5.71 1.20
N CYS A 110 21.47 5.46 1.39
CA CYS A 110 20.55 5.26 0.29
C CYS A 110 19.41 6.28 0.29
N ASN A 111 19.15 6.81 -0.90
CA ASN A 111 18.06 7.72 -1.16
C ASN A 111 16.91 6.98 -1.86
N LYS A 112 15.69 7.20 -1.38
CA LYS A 112 14.46 6.68 -1.99
C LYS A 112 13.75 7.80 -2.72
N SER A 113 13.35 7.55 -3.96
CA SER A 113 12.44 8.42 -4.72
C SER A 113 11.26 7.64 -5.30
N GLY A 114 10.20 8.37 -5.65
CA GLY A 114 8.95 7.81 -6.15
C GLY A 114 7.95 7.49 -5.03
N ALA A 115 7.47 6.24 -4.97
CA ALA A 115 6.48 5.82 -3.99
C ALA A 115 7.12 5.58 -2.62
N ARG A 116 6.72 6.37 -1.62
CA ARG A 116 7.22 6.24 -0.25
C ARG A 116 6.42 5.28 0.61
N VAL A 117 5.11 5.32 0.42
CA VAL A 117 4.12 4.46 1.09
C VAL A 117 3.20 3.95 -0.01
N ALA A 118 2.86 2.67 0.05
CA ALA A 118 1.96 2.02 -0.87
C ALA A 118 0.93 1.23 -0.05
N LEU A 119 -0.31 1.71 0.00
CA LEU A 119 -1.38 1.01 0.72
C LEU A 119 -2.36 0.46 -0.32
N PRO A 120 -2.23 -0.81 -0.73
CA PRO A 120 -3.11 -1.40 -1.73
C PRO A 120 -4.50 -1.67 -1.14
N PHE A 121 -5.53 -1.51 -1.97
CA PHE A 121 -6.91 -1.85 -1.64
C PHE A 121 -7.67 -2.30 -2.90
N ARG A 122 -8.74 -3.07 -2.73
CA ARG A 122 -9.62 -3.45 -3.84
C ARG A 122 -10.56 -2.29 -4.15
N VAL A 123 -10.89 -2.10 -5.41
CA VAL A 123 -11.88 -1.09 -5.84
C VAL A 123 -13.22 -1.31 -5.12
N ASP A 124 -13.63 -2.57 -4.97
CA ASP A 124 -14.87 -2.92 -4.26
C ASP A 124 -14.81 -2.66 -2.74
N ASP A 125 -13.61 -2.42 -2.19
CA ASP A 125 -13.41 -2.07 -0.78
C ASP A 125 -13.29 -0.54 -0.56
N GLU A 126 -13.50 0.27 -1.61
CA GLU A 126 -13.42 1.74 -1.52
C GLU A 126 -14.40 2.30 -0.47
N GLY A 127 -13.92 3.23 0.36
CA GLY A 127 -14.72 3.84 1.44
C GLY A 127 -14.71 3.06 2.75
N ILE A 128 -15.81 3.16 3.51
CA ILE A 128 -16.00 2.45 4.79
C ILE A 128 -17.17 1.48 4.64
N GLN A 129 -16.93 0.22 5.02
CA GLN A 129 -17.92 -0.85 4.97
C GLN A 129 -17.94 -1.61 6.30
N LEU A 130 -19.05 -2.25 6.64
CA LEU A 130 -19.07 -3.17 7.78
C LEU A 130 -18.14 -4.35 7.52
N ALA A 131 -17.35 -4.75 8.51
CA ALA A 131 -16.48 -5.90 8.41
C ALA A 131 -17.26 -7.20 8.65
N THR A 132 -16.96 -8.23 7.86
CA THR A 132 -17.43 -9.60 8.11
C THR A 132 -16.44 -10.35 9.00
N SER A 133 -16.86 -11.48 9.60
CA SER A 133 -15.94 -12.32 10.37
C SER A 133 -14.78 -12.89 9.54
N GLU A 134 -14.94 -13.00 8.22
CA GLU A 134 -13.85 -13.41 7.33
C GLU A 134 -12.86 -12.27 7.12
N ASP A 135 -13.36 -11.05 6.88
CA ASP A 135 -12.51 -9.86 6.73
C ASP A 135 -11.59 -9.68 7.95
N LEU A 136 -12.11 -9.93 9.16
CA LEU A 136 -11.35 -9.83 10.41
C LEU A 136 -10.16 -10.80 10.50
N LYS A 137 -10.16 -11.87 9.70
CA LYS A 137 -9.09 -12.87 9.63
C LYS A 137 -8.14 -12.64 8.46
N THR A 138 -8.65 -12.10 7.35
CA THR A 138 -7.91 -12.08 6.08
C THR A 138 -7.40 -10.70 5.69
N LEU A 139 -8.04 -9.62 6.14
CA LEU A 139 -7.67 -8.27 5.74
C LEU A 139 -6.59 -7.69 6.67
N PRO A 140 -5.71 -6.83 6.13
CA PRO A 140 -4.71 -6.13 6.92
C PRO A 140 -5.40 -5.22 7.96
N ARG A 141 -4.68 -4.94 9.05
CA ARG A 141 -5.15 -3.99 10.07
C ARG A 141 -4.93 -2.56 9.59
N PHE A 142 -5.85 -1.68 9.99
CA PHE A 142 -5.70 -0.26 9.81
C PHE A 142 -4.47 0.26 10.55
N ASN A 143 -3.80 1.26 9.98
CA ASN A 143 -2.62 1.88 10.57
C ASN A 143 -2.76 3.41 10.56
N ALA A 144 -1.98 4.08 11.42
CA ALA A 144 -2.04 5.53 11.57
C ALA A 144 -1.74 6.29 10.28
N GLN A 145 -0.88 5.76 9.39
CA GLN A 145 -0.54 6.41 8.12
C GLN A 145 -1.75 6.53 7.18
N MET A 146 -2.74 5.64 7.31
CA MET A 146 -3.99 5.76 6.56
C MET A 146 -4.75 7.04 6.90
N LEU A 147 -4.61 7.57 8.11
CA LEU A 147 -5.22 8.85 8.50
C LEU A 147 -4.56 10.05 7.83
N GLU A 148 -3.38 9.91 7.24
CA GLU A 148 -2.76 10.95 6.43
C GLU A 148 -3.38 11.05 5.03
N VAL A 149 -4.08 10.00 4.57
CA VAL A 149 -4.69 9.92 3.24
C VAL A 149 -5.97 10.76 3.19
N PRO A 150 -6.08 11.78 2.30
CA PRO A 150 -7.25 12.64 2.23
C PRO A 150 -8.57 11.91 2.01
N ASP A 151 -8.60 10.91 1.12
CA ASP A 151 -9.78 10.10 0.82
C ASP A 151 -10.25 9.27 2.02
N VAL A 152 -9.32 8.71 2.80
CA VAL A 152 -9.61 7.99 4.04
C VAL A 152 -10.24 8.93 5.06
N ARG A 153 -9.65 10.12 5.28
CA ARG A 153 -10.21 11.14 6.19
C ARG A 153 -11.59 11.60 5.74
N ALA A 154 -11.79 11.77 4.43
CA ALA A 154 -13.07 12.16 3.87
C ALA A 154 -14.14 11.09 4.13
N ALA A 155 -13.80 9.81 3.97
CA ALA A 155 -14.68 8.68 4.25
C ALA A 155 -15.02 8.58 5.76
N ILE A 156 -14.03 8.69 6.66
CA ILE A 156 -14.24 8.70 8.12
C ILE A 156 -15.14 9.88 8.53
N SER A 157 -14.87 11.07 7.99
CA SER A 157 -15.72 12.24 8.25
C SER A 157 -17.14 12.05 7.73
N GLY A 158 -17.30 11.37 6.59
CA GLY A 158 -18.58 11.00 6.01
C GLY A 158 -19.36 10.07 6.94
N TRP A 159 -18.70 9.03 7.43
CA TRP A 159 -19.24 8.10 8.43
C TRP A 159 -19.72 8.84 9.68
N HIS A 160 -18.90 9.70 10.28
CA HIS A 160 -19.33 10.42 11.48
C HIS A 160 -20.53 11.33 11.25
N ARG A 161 -20.61 12.02 10.09
CA ARG A 161 -21.78 12.83 9.74
C ARG A 161 -23.04 11.98 9.58
N ALA A 162 -22.91 10.86 8.89
CA ALA A 162 -23.97 9.88 8.65
C ALA A 162 -24.55 9.33 9.97
N PHE A 163 -23.68 8.91 10.88
CA PHE A 163 -24.06 8.26 12.13
C PHE A 163 -24.11 9.20 13.32
N GLY A 164 -24.11 10.53 13.08
CA GLY A 164 -24.40 11.55 14.08
C GLY A 164 -23.31 11.74 15.15
N ASN A 165 -22.08 11.33 14.89
CA ASN A 165 -20.93 11.66 15.74
C ASN A 165 -20.42 13.06 15.36
N ASP A 166 -19.82 13.78 16.32
CA ASP A 166 -19.15 15.04 16.00
C ASP A 166 -17.94 14.75 15.09
N ALA A 167 -18.00 15.22 13.84
CA ALA A 167 -16.96 15.00 12.84
C ALA A 167 -15.58 15.55 13.23
N LYS A 168 -15.47 16.43 14.24
CA LYS A 168 -14.20 16.99 14.72
C LYS A 168 -13.59 16.21 15.87
N THR A 169 -14.42 15.60 16.72
CA THR A 169 -13.94 14.90 17.92
C THR A 169 -14.04 13.39 17.78
N GLY A 170 -14.90 12.89 16.89
CA GLY A 170 -15.20 11.47 16.72
C GLY A 170 -15.98 10.85 17.88
N VAL A 171 -16.21 11.61 18.96
CA VAL A 171 -16.82 11.15 20.22
C VAL A 171 -18.31 11.42 20.20
N SER A 172 -19.11 10.43 20.59
CA SER A 172 -20.52 10.59 20.93
C SER A 172 -20.82 10.01 22.30
N ALA A 173 -21.81 10.59 22.95
CA ALA A 173 -22.28 10.13 24.25
C ALA A 173 -23.09 8.84 24.06
N GLY A 174 -22.41 7.70 24.20
CA GLY A 174 -23.04 6.36 24.17
C GLY A 174 -22.54 5.44 23.05
N ASN A 175 -21.24 5.40 22.78
CA ASN A 175 -20.73 4.74 21.58
C ASN A 175 -20.48 3.25 21.75
N ASP A 176 -21.24 2.47 20.98
CA ASP A 176 -20.78 1.15 20.58
C ASP A 176 -19.67 1.33 19.55
N MET A 177 -18.69 0.43 19.55
CA MET A 177 -17.75 0.37 18.44
C MET A 177 -18.20 -0.68 17.46
N VAL A 178 -17.92 -0.46 16.19
CA VAL A 178 -18.30 -1.38 15.12
C VAL A 178 -17.08 -1.71 14.33
N MET A 179 -16.87 -2.99 14.06
CA MET A 179 -15.82 -3.41 13.15
C MET A 179 -16.18 -3.03 11.72
N VAL A 180 -15.26 -2.29 11.10
CA VAL A 180 -15.38 -1.83 9.72
C VAL A 180 -14.12 -2.17 8.95
N LYS A 181 -14.25 -2.28 7.64
CA LYS A 181 -13.13 -2.18 6.72
C LYS A 181 -13.12 -0.79 6.10
N ILE A 182 -12.01 -0.09 6.26
CA ILE A 182 -11.76 1.24 5.70
C ILE A 182 -10.76 1.05 4.57
N PHE A 183 -11.20 1.17 3.31
CA PHE A 183 -10.37 0.87 2.14
C PHE A 183 -9.64 -0.48 2.27
N GLY A 184 -10.38 -1.53 2.63
CA GLY A 184 -9.86 -2.89 2.77
C GLY A 184 -9.00 -3.14 4.02
N HIS A 185 -8.94 -2.20 4.98
CA HIS A 185 -8.19 -2.38 6.23
C HIS A 185 -9.12 -2.40 7.44
N ILE A 186 -8.92 -3.35 8.34
CA ILE A 186 -9.77 -3.54 9.52
C ILE A 186 -9.48 -2.51 10.59
N ALA A 187 -10.52 -1.80 11.00
CA ALA A 187 -10.54 -0.95 12.18
C ALA A 187 -11.82 -1.17 12.99
N ALA A 188 -11.83 -0.68 14.22
CA ALA A 188 -13.07 -0.40 14.92
C ALA A 188 -13.38 1.10 14.77
N ILE A 189 -14.63 1.47 14.52
CA ILE A 189 -15.05 2.87 14.47
C ILE A 189 -16.17 3.11 15.45
N GLU A 190 -16.12 4.23 16.16
CA GLU A 190 -17.17 4.65 17.06
C GLU A 190 -18.46 4.95 16.28
N SER A 191 -19.59 4.47 16.79
CA SER A 191 -20.92 4.73 16.26
C SER A 191 -21.89 4.99 17.40
N ARG A 192 -22.93 5.77 17.14
CA ARG A 192 -24.02 5.96 18.10
C ARG A 192 -24.81 4.67 18.33
N SER A 193 -25.00 4.29 19.59
CA SER A 193 -25.77 3.09 20.00
C SER A 193 -27.25 3.17 19.63
N ASP A 194 -27.82 4.35 19.42
CA ASP A 194 -29.22 4.52 19.04
C ASP A 194 -29.45 4.43 17.51
N VAL A 195 -28.40 4.25 16.72
CA VAL A 195 -28.52 4.11 15.27
C VAL A 195 -28.56 2.64 14.86
N ASP A 196 -29.67 2.23 14.25
CA ASP A 196 -29.79 0.92 13.61
C ASP A 196 -28.99 0.90 12.29
N LEU A 197 -27.73 0.49 12.39
CA LEU A 197 -26.81 0.38 11.26
C LEU A 197 -27.32 -0.59 10.18
N GLY A 198 -28.10 -1.61 10.55
CA GLY A 198 -28.70 -2.54 9.59
C GLY A 198 -29.80 -1.90 8.74
N LYS A 199 -30.40 -0.79 9.21
CA LYS A 199 -31.51 -0.10 8.54
C LYS A 199 -31.16 1.29 8.00
N SER A 200 -29.97 1.83 8.31
CA SER A 200 -29.56 3.15 7.84
C SER A 200 -29.57 3.23 6.32
N ALA A 201 -30.31 4.21 5.78
CA ALA A 201 -30.41 4.47 4.34
C ALA A 201 -29.07 4.81 3.68
N GLU A 202 -28.06 5.16 4.47
CA GLU A 202 -26.70 5.45 4.00
C GLU A 202 -25.85 4.17 3.84
N ILE A 203 -26.20 3.08 4.52
CA ILE A 203 -25.60 1.74 4.34
C ILE A 203 -26.35 0.95 3.25
N ARG A 204 -27.60 1.34 2.94
CA ARG A 204 -28.43 0.69 1.92
C ARG A 204 -27.87 0.66 0.49
N PRO A 205 -27.10 1.66 -0.01
CA PRO A 205 -26.46 1.56 -1.33
C PRO A 205 -25.46 0.39 -1.39
N MET A 206 -24.81 0.09 -0.27
CA MET A 206 -23.90 -1.05 -0.13
C MET A 206 -24.67 -2.36 -0.02
N ALA A 207 -25.81 -2.33 0.69
CA ALA A 207 -26.72 -3.46 0.79
C ALA A 207 -27.38 -3.82 -0.56
N ALA A 208 -27.68 -2.83 -1.40
CA ALA A 208 -28.33 -2.99 -2.70
C ALA A 208 -27.45 -3.65 -3.77
N MET A 209 -26.12 -3.71 -3.57
CA MET A 209 -25.17 -4.43 -4.42
C MET A 209 -25.06 -5.94 -4.09
N GLY A 210 -25.94 -6.48 -3.23
CA GLY A 210 -25.93 -7.91 -2.86
C GLY A 210 -24.87 -8.28 -1.81
N LEU A 211 -24.19 -7.28 -1.22
CA LEU A 211 -23.28 -7.44 -0.09
C LEU A 211 -24.00 -7.33 1.27
N ALA A 212 -25.32 -7.09 1.25
CA ALA A 212 -26.14 -7.14 2.45
C ALA A 212 -26.17 -8.57 2.99
N MET A 213 -25.60 -8.79 4.18
CA MET A 213 -26.15 -9.61 5.26
C MET A 213 -25.16 -9.79 6.43
N SER A 214 -23.95 -9.22 6.39
CA SER A 214 -23.12 -9.22 7.59
C SER A 214 -23.73 -8.28 8.62
N GLU A 215 -24.31 -8.87 9.66
CA GLU A 215 -24.72 -8.14 10.85
C GLU A 215 -23.53 -7.33 11.38
N PRO A 216 -23.74 -6.07 11.80
CA PRO A 216 -22.66 -5.27 12.36
C PRO A 216 -22.01 -6.02 13.53
N ILE A 217 -20.69 -6.16 13.50
CA ILE A 217 -19.95 -6.75 14.60
C ILE A 217 -19.67 -5.62 15.60
N PHE A 218 -20.52 -5.55 16.62
CA PHE A 218 -20.36 -4.62 17.72
C PHE A 218 -19.28 -5.09 18.68
N VAL A 219 -18.47 -4.15 19.14
CA VAL A 219 -17.38 -4.36 20.08
C VAL A 219 -17.58 -3.41 21.26
N ASP A 220 -17.46 -3.97 22.45
CA ASP A 220 -17.44 -3.17 23.67
C ASP A 220 -16.15 -2.33 23.71
N LYS A 221 -16.30 -1.02 23.88
CA LYS A 221 -15.17 -0.07 24.00
C LYS A 221 -14.15 -0.49 25.05
N ALA A 222 -14.60 -1.08 26.14
CA ALA A 222 -13.71 -1.57 27.19
C ALA A 222 -12.92 -2.83 26.80
N ARG A 223 -13.32 -3.53 25.73
CA ARG A 223 -12.74 -4.82 25.32
C ARG A 223 -11.70 -4.71 24.22
N VAL A 224 -11.64 -3.59 23.48
CA VAL A 224 -10.57 -3.39 22.49
C VAL A 224 -9.23 -3.38 23.20
N THR A 225 -8.57 -4.53 23.09
CA THR A 225 -7.25 -4.77 23.62
C THR A 225 -6.37 -5.25 22.48
N CYS A 226 -5.18 -4.67 22.40
CA CYS A 226 -4.22 -5.05 21.38
C CYS A 226 -3.27 -6.08 21.96
N LYS A 227 -3.14 -7.23 21.29
CA LYS A 227 -2.23 -8.30 21.70
C LYS A 227 -1.15 -8.47 20.65
N CYS A 228 0.09 -8.42 21.11
CA CYS A 228 1.25 -8.75 20.31
C CYS A 228 1.52 -10.26 20.41
N GLU A 229 1.46 -10.98 19.30
CA GLU A 229 1.62 -12.44 19.29
C GLU A 229 3.08 -12.88 19.40
N THR A 230 4.02 -12.01 19.07
CA THR A 230 5.46 -12.33 19.11
C THR A 230 6.24 -11.12 19.60
N ALA A 231 6.82 -11.25 20.78
CA ALA A 231 7.78 -10.34 21.45
C ALA A 231 7.69 -8.86 21.03
N GLY A 232 7.12 -8.01 21.88
CA GLY A 232 7.02 -6.58 21.64
C GLY A 232 5.85 -5.96 22.39
N SER A 233 5.43 -4.77 21.95
CA SER A 233 4.18 -4.14 22.36
C SER A 233 3.34 -3.86 21.13
N CYS A 234 2.03 -4.07 21.25
CA CYS A 234 1.08 -3.58 20.29
C CYS A 234 0.21 -2.57 20.99
N LYS A 235 0.34 -1.30 20.59
CA LYS A 235 -0.31 -0.20 21.28
C LYS A 235 -1.71 -0.02 20.70
N HIS A 236 -2.71 0.07 21.56
CA HIS A 236 -4.03 0.55 21.17
C HIS A 236 -3.93 2.05 20.93
N GLU A 237 -4.30 2.46 19.72
CA GLU A 237 -4.34 3.86 19.32
C GLU A 237 -5.74 4.22 18.83
N SER A 238 -6.08 5.49 18.98
CA SER A 238 -7.36 6.01 18.54
C SER A 238 -7.23 7.45 18.09
N GLU A 239 -7.82 7.76 16.94
CA GLU A 239 -7.87 9.10 16.39
C GLU A 239 -9.12 9.22 15.52
N TRP A 240 -9.85 10.32 15.66
CA TRP A 240 -11.10 10.59 14.92
C TRP A 240 -12.11 9.46 15.09
N GLY A 241 -12.28 8.94 16.32
CA GLY A 241 -13.21 7.84 16.59
C GLY A 241 -12.86 6.51 15.91
N VAL A 242 -11.73 6.41 15.20
CA VAL A 242 -11.20 5.16 14.67
C VAL A 242 -10.21 4.60 15.67
N HIS A 243 -10.34 3.31 15.96
CA HIS A 243 -9.52 2.54 16.86
C HIS A 243 -8.77 1.47 16.07
N TRP A 244 -7.46 1.38 16.30
CA TRP A 244 -6.62 0.35 15.68
C TRP A 244 -5.52 -0.10 16.65
N CYS A 245 -4.86 -1.18 16.26
CA CYS A 245 -3.73 -1.72 16.99
C CYS A 245 -2.46 -1.46 16.18
N ASP A 246 -1.57 -0.62 16.72
CA ASP A 246 -0.29 -0.29 16.08
C ASP A 246 0.68 -1.46 16.21
N ALA A 247 0.90 -2.14 15.08
CA ALA A 247 1.82 -3.26 14.95
C ALA A 247 3.27 -2.83 14.67
N THR A 248 3.62 -1.54 14.69
CA THR A 248 4.98 -1.08 14.35
C THR A 248 6.07 -1.76 15.20
N ALA A 249 5.79 -2.03 16.48
CA ALA A 249 6.71 -2.69 17.40
C ALA A 249 6.38 -4.20 17.62
N CYS A 250 5.59 -4.80 16.73
CA CYS A 250 5.13 -6.18 16.86
C CYS A 250 5.01 -6.89 15.51
N SER A 251 5.51 -8.12 15.38
CA SER A 251 5.44 -8.85 14.11
C SER A 251 4.01 -9.26 13.70
N SER A 252 3.12 -9.49 14.66
CA SER A 252 1.71 -9.76 14.45
C SER A 252 0.91 -9.17 15.60
N CYS A 253 -0.06 -8.32 15.27
CA CYS A 253 -0.96 -7.75 16.26
C CYS A 253 -2.42 -8.08 16.00
N SER A 254 -3.09 -8.59 17.03
CA SER A 254 -4.54 -8.78 17.05
C SER A 254 -5.23 -7.69 17.86
N MET A 255 -6.42 -7.32 17.41
CA MET A 255 -7.40 -6.60 18.23
C MET A 255 -8.37 -7.65 18.76
N ASP A 256 -8.38 -7.84 20.07
CA ASP A 256 -9.39 -8.66 20.73
C ASP A 256 -10.63 -7.80 21.01
N TYR A 257 -11.81 -8.38 20.79
CA TYR A 257 -13.12 -7.75 20.91
C TYR A 257 -14.17 -8.70 21.53
#